data_AF-A0A9E5IXY3-F1
#
_entry.id   AF-A0A9E5IXY3-F1
#
_cell.length_a   1.000
_cell.length_b   1.000
_cell.length_c   1.000
_cell.angle_alpha   90.00
_cell.angle_beta   90.00
_cell.angle_gamma   90.00
#
_symmetry.space_group_name_H-M   'P 1'
#
loop_
_entity.id
_entity.type
_entity.pdbx_description
1 polymer ?
#
loop_
_entity_poly.entity_id
_entity_poly.type
_entity_poly.pdbx_seq_one_letter_code
_entity_poly.pdbx_strand_id
1 'polypeptide(L)'
;MTSNLSSSSALDEETARAEIYGLLAQLFYQVPSPELLAQLRVAVTDAPVAGGFLEEPWRQLVAASRVSTDADIATEFNQLFGGVGKPEIYLYASHYVSGFLNDKPVARLREDLAALGLERDDSMSETEDHFACLCEVMRYLIAGDDVAISNLTQQGA
;
A
#
# COMPACT_ATOMS: atom_id res chain seq x y z
N MET A 1 26.30 -3.52 25.47
CA MET A 1 24.99 -2.83 25.51
C MET A 1 24.58 -2.22 24.16
N THR A 2 25.40 -2.33 23.11
CA THR A 2 25.14 -1.77 21.76
C THR A 2 24.21 -2.61 20.87
N SER A 3 24.05 -3.92 21.12
CA SER A 3 23.19 -4.79 20.29
C SER A 3 21.69 -4.48 20.38
N ASN A 4 21.18 -4.10 21.55
CA ASN A 4 19.72 -3.88 21.72
C ASN A 4 19.22 -2.62 21.00
N LEU A 5 20.07 -1.60 20.84
CA LEU A 5 19.67 -0.34 20.18
C LEU A 5 19.51 -0.53 18.67
N SER A 6 20.39 -1.33 18.06
CA SER A 6 20.34 -1.63 16.62
C SER A 6 19.14 -2.49 16.26
N SER A 7 18.78 -3.47 17.10
CA SER A 7 17.59 -4.30 16.89
C SER A 7 16.29 -3.51 17.06
N SER A 8 16.24 -2.56 18.01
CA SER A 8 15.08 -1.66 18.17
C SER A 8 14.90 -0.78 16.93
N SER A 9 15.97 -0.13 16.46
CA SER A 9 15.90 0.73 15.26
C SER A 9 15.46 -0.04 14.00
N ALA A 10 15.89 -1.29 13.84
CA ALA A 10 15.47 -2.12 12.71
C ALA A 10 13.99 -2.53 12.82
N LEU A 11 13.51 -2.83 14.03
CA LEU A 11 12.09 -3.12 14.26
C LEU A 11 11.21 -1.88 14.03
N ASP A 12 11.70 -0.70 14.41
CA ASP A 12 11.03 0.57 14.16
C ASP A 12 10.93 0.86 12.65
N GLU A 13 11.97 0.53 11.88
CA GLU A 13 11.98 0.68 10.41
C GLU A 13 11.02 -0.30 9.72
N GLU A 14 10.99 -1.57 10.14
CA GLU A 14 10.04 -2.56 9.62
C GLU A 14 8.59 -2.17 9.93
N THR A 15 8.34 -1.67 11.15
CA THR A 15 7.03 -1.15 11.54
C THR A 15 6.62 0.03 10.66
N ALA A 16 7.50 1.01 10.49
CA ALA A 16 7.25 2.16 9.62
C ALA A 16 6.97 1.72 8.16
N ARG A 17 7.68 0.71 7.66
CA ARG A 17 7.47 0.17 6.32
C ARG A 17 6.10 -0.49 6.18
N ALA A 18 5.68 -1.28 7.16
CA ALA A 18 4.34 -1.87 7.18
C ALA A 18 3.24 -0.79 7.24
N GLU A 19 3.43 0.26 8.03
CA GLU A 19 2.49 1.40 8.10
C GLU A 19 2.36 2.13 6.77
N ILE A 20 3.47 2.33 6.04
CA ILE A 20 3.43 2.93 4.70
C ILE A 20 2.66 2.05 3.72
N TYR A 21 2.86 0.73 3.73
CA TYR A 21 2.05 -0.17 2.91
C TYR A 21 0.56 -0.09 3.26
N GLY A 22 0.22 -0.02 4.55
CA GLY A 22 -1.17 0.14 5.00
C GLY A 22 -1.79 1.49 4.58
N LEU A 23 -1.01 2.57 4.57
CA LEU A 23 -1.47 3.85 4.05
C LEU A 23 -1.72 3.79 2.53
N LEU A 24 -0.78 3.22 1.78
CA LEU A 24 -0.92 3.06 0.32
C LEU A 24 -2.12 2.17 -0.03
N ALA A 25 -2.34 1.08 0.69
CA ALA A 25 -3.51 0.23 0.51
C ALA A 25 -4.81 1.04 0.64
N GLN A 26 -4.94 1.85 1.70
CA GLN A 26 -6.13 2.67 1.91
C GLN A 26 -6.31 3.77 0.86
N LEU A 27 -5.24 4.43 0.44
CA LEU A 27 -5.30 5.52 -0.54
C LEU A 27 -5.66 5.06 -1.95
N PHE A 28 -5.36 3.81 -2.30
CA PHE A 28 -5.56 3.27 -3.64
C PHE A 28 -6.72 2.27 -3.75
N TYR A 29 -7.28 1.76 -2.66
CA TYR A 29 -8.40 0.81 -2.73
C TYR A 29 -9.72 1.48 -3.08
N GLN A 30 -10.00 2.64 -2.47
CA GLN A 30 -11.23 3.40 -2.66
C GLN A 30 -10.98 4.87 -2.37
N VAL A 31 -11.99 5.72 -2.62
CA VAL A 31 -11.96 7.12 -2.19
C VAL A 31 -11.58 7.19 -0.71
N PRO A 32 -10.49 7.90 -0.34
CA PRO A 32 -10.06 8.00 1.06
C PRO A 32 -11.17 8.54 1.97
N SER A 33 -11.32 7.97 3.16
CA SER A 33 -12.34 8.45 4.10
C SER A 33 -12.02 9.85 4.61
N PRO A 34 -13.04 10.64 5.00
CA PRO A 34 -12.82 11.95 5.62
C PRO A 34 -11.91 11.89 6.85
N GLU A 35 -11.97 10.80 7.64
CA GLU A 35 -11.12 10.59 8.80
C GLU A 35 -9.65 10.43 8.41
N LEU A 36 -9.36 9.64 7.37
CA LEU A 36 -8.01 9.46 6.86
C LEU A 36 -7.45 10.77 6.28
N LEU A 37 -8.27 11.49 5.53
CA LEU A 37 -7.90 12.80 4.99
C LEU A 37 -7.64 13.83 6.09
N ALA A 38 -8.45 13.83 7.15
CA ALA A 38 -8.23 14.68 8.31
C ALA A 38 -6.90 14.36 9.02
N GLN A 39 -6.56 13.08 9.16
CA GLN A 39 -5.27 12.64 9.73
C GLN A 39 -4.09 13.07 8.85
N LEU A 40 -4.18 12.90 7.52
CA LEU A 40 -3.13 13.34 6.59
C LEU A 40 -2.88 14.84 6.67
N ARG A 41 -3.94 15.65 6.78
CA ARG A 41 -3.82 17.12 6.85
C ARG A 41 -3.05 17.60 8.08
N VAL A 42 -3.17 16.89 9.20
CA VAL A 42 -2.47 17.24 10.46
C VAL A 42 -1.16 16.48 10.65
N ALA A 43 -0.78 15.63 9.69
CA ALA A 43 0.44 14.85 9.79
C ALA A 43 1.69 15.74 9.89
N VAL A 44 2.64 15.29 10.72
CA VAL A 44 3.94 15.92 10.88
C VAL A 44 4.73 15.71 9.59
N THR A 45 5.37 16.77 9.11
CA THR A 45 6.12 16.75 7.85
C THR A 45 7.63 16.72 8.04
N ASP A 46 8.09 16.90 9.28
CA ASP A 46 9.51 16.84 9.61
C ASP A 46 9.96 15.39 9.72
N ALA A 47 10.92 15.03 8.87
CA ALA A 47 11.51 13.71 8.90
C ALA A 47 12.37 13.54 10.18
N PRO A 48 12.36 12.35 10.80
CA PRO A 48 13.27 12.04 11.91
C PRO A 48 14.75 12.21 11.55
N VAL A 49 15.08 11.99 10.26
CA VAL A 49 16.41 12.18 9.67
C VAL A 49 16.26 13.03 8.42
N ALA A 50 16.94 14.18 8.39
CA ALA A 50 16.93 15.07 7.23
C ALA A 50 17.59 14.41 6.01
N GLY A 51 17.00 14.64 4.83
CA GLY A 51 17.48 14.09 3.56
C GLY A 51 17.05 12.63 3.30
N GLY A 52 16.10 12.11 4.08
CA GLY A 52 15.52 10.80 3.83
C GLY A 52 14.79 10.75 2.48
N PHE A 53 14.84 9.60 1.79
CA PHE A 53 14.25 9.45 0.45
C PHE A 53 12.75 9.76 0.41
N LEU A 54 12.03 9.46 1.50
CA LEU A 54 10.59 9.72 1.63
C LEU A 54 10.26 11.10 2.20
N GLU A 55 11.24 11.90 2.62
CA GLU A 55 10.97 13.21 3.24
C GLU A 55 10.16 14.12 2.31
N GLU A 56 10.67 14.36 1.11
CA GLU A 56 10.02 15.27 0.16
C GLU A 56 8.69 14.70 -0.38
N PRO A 57 8.60 13.42 -0.83
CA PRO A 57 7.32 12.83 -1.21
C PRO A 57 6.24 12.90 -0.12
N TRP A 58 6.63 12.71 1.15
CA TRP A 58 5.72 12.83 2.27
C TRP A 58 5.23 14.27 2.47
N ARG A 59 6.14 15.25 2.40
CA ARG A 59 5.79 16.68 2.42
C ARG A 59 4.78 17.04 1.33
N GLN A 60 4.97 16.51 0.13
CA GLN A 60 4.08 16.75 -1.01
C GLN A 60 2.71 16.10 -0.83
N LEU A 61 2.64 14.84 -0.38
CA LEU A 61 1.37 14.16 -0.09
C LEU A 61 0.55 14.93 0.94
N VAL A 62 1.18 15.32 2.05
CA VAL A 62 0.54 16.10 3.11
C VAL A 62 0.10 17.47 2.60
N ALA A 63 0.95 18.16 1.82
CA ALA A 63 0.60 19.45 1.22
C ALA A 63 -0.60 19.34 0.27
N ALA A 64 -0.65 18.32 -0.59
CA ALA A 64 -1.78 18.06 -1.48
C ALA A 64 -3.08 17.85 -0.70
N SER A 65 -3.04 17.08 0.38
CA SER A 65 -4.22 16.88 1.25
C SER A 65 -4.74 18.17 1.89
N ARG A 66 -3.86 19.16 2.15
CA ARG A 66 -4.21 20.44 2.78
C ARG A 66 -4.85 21.43 1.83
N VAL A 67 -4.48 21.40 0.55
CA VAL A 67 -4.97 22.35 -0.46
C VAL A 67 -6.22 21.87 -1.19
N SER A 68 -6.51 20.57 -1.16
CA SER A 68 -7.67 19.96 -1.80
C SER A 68 -8.79 19.67 -0.81
N THR A 69 -10.03 19.89 -1.23
CA THR A 69 -11.20 19.45 -0.45
C THR A 69 -11.42 17.95 -0.60
N ASP A 70 -12.19 17.33 0.31
CA ASP A 70 -12.55 15.91 0.22
C ASP A 70 -13.27 15.61 -1.10
N ALA A 71 -14.09 16.55 -1.58
CA ALA A 71 -14.81 16.43 -2.83
C ALA A 71 -13.88 16.48 -4.06
N ASP A 72 -12.84 17.32 -4.02
CA ASP A 72 -11.83 17.39 -5.09
C ASP A 72 -11.07 16.07 -5.18
N ILE A 73 -10.61 15.54 -4.04
CA ILE A 73 -9.88 14.27 -3.95
C ILE A 73 -10.77 13.11 -4.43
N ALA A 74 -12.04 13.07 -4.00
CA ALA A 74 -12.98 12.06 -4.46
C ALA A 74 -13.23 12.15 -5.97
N THR A 75 -13.32 13.35 -6.53
CA THR A 75 -13.49 13.57 -7.96
C THR A 75 -12.27 13.07 -8.73
N GLU A 76 -11.07 13.44 -8.30
CA GLU A 76 -9.82 12.99 -8.90
C GLU A 76 -9.66 11.47 -8.85
N PHE A 77 -9.92 10.85 -7.68
CA PHE A 77 -9.87 9.39 -7.54
C PHE A 77 -10.79 8.69 -8.53
N ASN A 78 -12.04 9.14 -8.63
CA ASN A 78 -13.02 8.54 -9.55
C ASN A 78 -12.67 8.78 -11.02
N GLN A 79 -12.01 9.89 -11.36
CA GLN A 79 -11.55 10.17 -12.72
C GLN A 79 -10.37 9.27 -13.12
N LEU A 80 -9.41 9.09 -12.21
CA LEU A 80 -8.18 8.35 -12.48
C LEU A 80 -8.42 6.83 -12.50
N PHE A 81 -9.10 6.32 -11.47
CA PHE A 81 -9.18 4.88 -11.20
C PHE A 81 -10.58 4.30 -11.44
N GLY A 82 -11.60 5.16 -11.43
CA GLY A 82 -13.00 4.76 -11.59
C GLY A 82 -13.61 5.14 -12.94
N GLY A 83 -14.95 5.19 -12.96
CA GLY A 83 -15.75 5.67 -14.10
C GLY A 83 -16.42 4.57 -14.93
N VAL A 84 -17.41 4.99 -15.73
CA VAL A 84 -18.06 4.11 -16.72
C VAL A 84 -17.16 4.04 -17.96
N GLY A 85 -16.35 2.98 -18.06
CA GLY A 85 -15.52 2.73 -19.23
C GLY A 85 -14.08 2.36 -18.86
N LYS A 86 -13.13 2.85 -19.67
CA LYS A 86 -11.70 2.62 -19.47
C LYS A 86 -11.16 3.63 -18.45
N PRO A 87 -10.62 3.20 -17.30
CA PRO A 87 -9.96 4.11 -16.37
C PRO A 87 -8.70 4.69 -17.01
N GLU A 88 -8.30 5.87 -16.56
CA GLU A 88 -7.05 6.50 -17.01
C GLU A 88 -5.84 5.69 -16.52
N ILE A 89 -5.93 5.19 -15.30
CA ILE A 89 -4.91 4.35 -14.65
C ILE A 89 -5.57 3.06 -14.16
N TYR A 90 -5.06 1.92 -14.62
CA TYR A 90 -5.46 0.62 -14.09
C TYR A 90 -4.71 0.36 -12.79
N LEU A 91 -5.39 -0.16 -11.77
CA LEU A 91 -4.76 -0.53 -10.50
C LEU A 91 -4.37 -2.00 -10.43
N TYR A 92 -4.21 -2.68 -11.57
CA TYR A 92 -3.93 -4.11 -11.64
C TYR A 92 -2.59 -4.37 -12.31
N ALA A 93 -1.72 -5.13 -11.63
CA ALA A 93 -0.40 -5.45 -12.15
C ALA A 93 -0.47 -6.20 -13.50
N SER A 94 -1.47 -7.06 -13.70
CA SER A 94 -1.58 -7.84 -14.93
C SER A 94 -1.76 -6.97 -16.19
N HIS A 95 -2.41 -5.81 -16.06
CA HIS A 95 -2.53 -4.85 -17.16
C HIS A 95 -1.15 -4.38 -17.67
N TYR A 96 -0.22 -4.11 -16.76
CA TYR A 96 1.11 -3.61 -17.11
C TYR A 96 2.08 -4.73 -17.49
N VAL A 97 1.85 -5.95 -16.98
CA VAL A 97 2.73 -7.10 -17.25
C VAL A 97 2.36 -7.84 -18.53
N SER A 98 1.07 -8.11 -18.77
CA SER A 98 0.61 -8.86 -19.96
C SER A 98 -0.24 -8.04 -20.94
N GLY A 99 -0.69 -6.86 -20.55
CA GLY A 99 -1.66 -6.06 -21.33
C GLY A 99 -3.12 -6.44 -21.08
N PHE A 100 -3.38 -7.48 -20.29
CA PHE A 100 -4.73 -8.00 -20.03
C PHE A 100 -5.03 -8.08 -18.54
N LEU A 101 -6.27 -7.79 -18.16
CA LEU A 101 -6.75 -7.95 -16.78
C LEU A 101 -7.02 -9.43 -16.46
N ASN A 102 -6.70 -9.85 -15.24
CA ASN A 102 -6.96 -11.21 -14.72
C ASN A 102 -6.42 -12.33 -15.64
N ASP A 103 -5.19 -12.16 -16.12
CA ASP A 103 -4.51 -13.09 -17.01
C ASP A 103 -3.46 -13.94 -16.25
N LYS A 104 -2.60 -14.67 -16.96
CA LYS A 104 -1.54 -15.53 -16.42
C LYS A 104 -0.74 -14.96 -15.24
N PRO A 105 -0.38 -13.65 -15.16
CA PRO A 105 0.30 -13.11 -13.99
C PRO A 105 -0.52 -13.27 -12.70
N VAL A 106 -1.85 -13.09 -12.76
CA VAL A 106 -2.72 -13.22 -11.58
C VAL A 106 -2.87 -14.68 -11.17
N ALA A 107 -2.91 -15.61 -12.13
CA ALA A 107 -2.92 -17.04 -11.82
C ALA A 107 -1.67 -17.47 -11.05
N ARG A 108 -0.49 -16.97 -11.44
CA ARG A 108 0.77 -17.21 -10.71
C ARG A 108 0.74 -16.59 -9.32
N LEU A 109 0.29 -15.34 -9.22
CA LEU A 109 0.14 -14.67 -7.92
C LEU A 109 -0.76 -15.47 -6.96
N ARG A 110 -1.84 -16.07 -7.45
CA ARG A 110 -2.69 -16.95 -6.62
C ARG A 110 -1.95 -18.19 -6.12
N GLU A 111 -1.10 -18.80 -6.95
CA GLU A 111 -0.26 -19.92 -6.53
C GLU A 111 0.73 -19.49 -5.44
N ASP A 112 1.37 -18.33 -5.61
CA ASP A 112 2.32 -17.76 -4.64
C ASP A 112 1.62 -17.43 -3.31
N LEU A 113 0.45 -16.77 -3.35
CA LEU A 113 -0.35 -16.47 -2.16
C LEU A 113 -0.83 -17.74 -1.45
N ALA A 114 -1.28 -18.75 -2.19
CA ALA A 114 -1.68 -20.03 -1.62
C ALA A 114 -0.50 -20.75 -0.94
N ALA A 115 0.70 -20.66 -1.49
CA ALA A 115 1.92 -21.19 -0.87
C ALA A 115 2.28 -20.48 0.45
N LEU A 116 1.88 -19.20 0.58
CA LEU A 116 1.97 -18.42 1.81
C LEU A 116 0.78 -18.63 2.76
N GLY A 117 -0.18 -19.49 2.42
CA GLY A 117 -1.40 -19.68 3.21
C GLY A 117 -2.35 -18.48 3.19
N LEU A 118 -2.19 -17.58 2.22
CA LEU A 118 -3.02 -16.40 2.03
C LEU A 118 -4.10 -16.68 0.99
N GLU A 119 -5.34 -16.38 1.36
CA GLU A 119 -6.49 -16.52 0.48
C GLU A 119 -7.21 -15.18 0.37
N ARG A 120 -7.82 -14.95 -0.80
CA ARG A 120 -8.64 -13.77 -1.05
C ARG A 120 -9.99 -13.92 -0.32
N ASP A 121 -10.44 -12.86 0.33
CA ASP A 121 -11.79 -12.81 0.89
C ASP A 121 -12.83 -12.76 -0.24
N ASP A 122 -13.82 -13.65 -0.21
CA ASP A 122 -14.89 -13.74 -1.21
C ASP A 122 -15.76 -12.48 -1.30
N SER A 123 -15.77 -11.65 -0.26
CA SER A 123 -16.48 -10.36 -0.24
C SER A 123 -15.76 -9.26 -1.04
N MET A 124 -14.49 -9.45 -1.39
CA MET A 124 -13.75 -8.48 -2.20
C MET A 124 -14.15 -8.57 -3.67
N SER A 125 -14.40 -7.42 -4.31
CA SER A 125 -14.64 -7.34 -5.75
C SER A 125 -13.36 -7.46 -6.58
N GLU A 126 -12.24 -7.04 -6.00
CA GLU A 126 -10.97 -6.90 -6.70
C GLU A 126 -10.23 -8.24 -6.83
N THR A 127 -9.41 -8.36 -7.88
CA THR A 127 -8.45 -9.45 -8.01
C THR A 127 -7.22 -9.18 -7.14
N GLU A 128 -6.49 -10.25 -6.84
CA GLU A 128 -5.35 -10.27 -5.92
C GLU A 128 -4.19 -9.39 -6.40
N ASP A 129 -4.11 -9.12 -7.70
CA ASP A 129 -3.09 -8.26 -8.32
C ASP A 129 -3.45 -6.76 -8.31
N HIS A 130 -4.56 -6.40 -7.66
CA HIS A 130 -4.88 -5.01 -7.38
C HIS A 130 -3.80 -4.41 -6.48
N PHE A 131 -3.32 -3.20 -6.80
CA PHE A 131 -2.20 -2.54 -6.12
C PHE A 131 -2.39 -2.47 -4.59
N ALA A 132 -3.59 -2.13 -4.14
CA ALA A 132 -3.92 -2.12 -2.71
C ALA A 132 -3.87 -3.52 -2.06
N CYS A 133 -4.29 -4.57 -2.78
CA CYS A 133 -4.20 -5.95 -2.27
C CYS A 133 -2.74 -6.36 -2.09
N LEU A 134 -1.88 -6.06 -3.07
CA LEU A 134 -0.45 -6.30 -2.97
C LEU A 134 0.19 -5.52 -1.80
N CYS A 135 -0.26 -4.29 -1.54
CA CYS A 135 0.19 -3.53 -0.37
C CYS A 135 -0.21 -4.20 0.95
N GLU A 136 -1.44 -4.70 1.09
CA GLU A 136 -1.85 -5.45 2.30
C GLU A 136 -1.08 -6.76 2.48
N VAL A 137 -0.80 -7.48 1.38
CA VAL A 137 0.06 -8.68 1.43
C VAL A 137 1.43 -8.30 1.96
N MET A 138 2.07 -7.25 1.41
CA MET A 138 3.36 -6.79 1.92
C MET A 138 3.30 -6.37 3.38
N ARG A 139 2.26 -5.64 3.79
CA ARG A 139 2.04 -5.27 5.20
C ARG A 139 1.97 -6.49 6.11
N TYR A 140 1.26 -7.53 5.69
CA TYR A 140 1.16 -8.79 6.42
C TYR A 140 2.50 -9.54 6.47
N LEU A 141 3.26 -9.62 5.37
CA LEU A 141 4.59 -10.25 5.36
C LEU A 141 5.62 -9.55 6.26
N ILE A 142 5.36 -8.31 6.67
CA ILE A 142 6.25 -7.52 7.52
C ILE A 142 5.84 -7.59 8.98
N ALA A 143 4.56 -7.33 9.25
CA ALA A 143 4.04 -7.10 10.61
C ALA A 143 2.95 -8.09 11.03
N GLY A 144 2.71 -9.15 10.26
CA GLY A 144 1.78 -10.21 10.62
C GLY A 144 2.26 -11.05 11.81
N ASP A 145 1.31 -11.64 12.53
CA ASP A 145 1.58 -12.40 13.75
C ASP A 145 2.15 -13.82 13.47
N ASP A 146 2.03 -14.32 12.23
CA ASP A 146 2.54 -15.62 11.85
C ASP A 146 4.00 -15.54 11.40
N VAL A 147 4.92 -15.85 12.32
CA VAL A 147 6.37 -15.80 12.08
C VAL A 147 6.84 -16.76 10.97
N ALA A 148 6.07 -17.82 10.66
CA ALA A 148 6.42 -18.72 9.56
C ALA A 148 6.26 -18.05 8.18
N ILE A 149 5.39 -17.05 8.08
CA ILE A 149 5.08 -16.31 6.85
C ILE A 149 5.70 -14.90 6.90
N SER A 150 5.53 -14.19 8.01
CA SER A 150 5.99 -12.82 8.23
C SER A 150 7.47 -12.79 8.64
N ASN A 151 8.35 -13.08 7.69
CA ASN A 151 9.80 -13.06 7.88
C ASN A 151 10.56 -12.51 6.66
N LEU A 152 11.80 -12.05 6.89
CA LEU A 152 12.66 -11.41 5.88
C LEU A 152 12.83 -12.25 4.60
N THR A 153 12.76 -13.58 4.67
CA THR A 153 12.91 -14.45 3.49
C THR A 153 11.74 -14.26 2.51
N GLN A 154 10.52 -14.15 3.04
CA GLN A 154 9.31 -13.99 2.23
C GLN A 154 9.09 -12.55 1.75
N GLN A 155 9.77 -11.58 2.36
CA GLN A 155 9.66 -10.17 1.96
C GLN A 155 10.46 -9.80 0.70
N GLY A 156 11.47 -10.61 0.34
CA GLY A 156 12.41 -10.33 -0.75
C GLY A 156 12.34 -11.30 -1.94
N ALA A 157 11.44 -12.29 -1.88
CA ALA A 157 11.15 -13.20 -2.99
C ALA A 157 10.24 -12.51 -4.02
#